data_AF-A0A8T5Y5V5-F1
#
_entry.id   AF-A0A8T5Y5V5-F1
#
_cell.length_a   1.000
_cell.length_b   1.000
_cell.length_c   1.000
_cell.angle_alpha   90.00
_cell.angle_beta   90.00
_cell.angle_gamma   90.00
#
_symmetry.space_group_name_H-M   'P 1'
#
loop_
_entity.id
_entity.type
_entity.pdbx_description
1 polymer ?
#
loop_
_entity_poly.entity_id
_entity_poly.type
_entity_poly.pdbx_seq_one_letter_code
_entity_poly.pdbx_strand_id
1 'polypeptide(L)'
;MEIPAFMLKKLYKKGSLTNTDGGVSFIVKNSISPATIIGLDQLLIDGEEVEIAKVKLITSKSEVNAAEITEEQSLHVNWNDAITLVVDGLTLASGSHKLALTINTRDVGPLTLEVSDTLAG
;
A
#
# COMPACT_ATOMS: atom_id res chain seq x y z
N MET A 1 15.68 -13.93 6.01
CA MET A 1 14.44 -14.63 6.41
C MET A 1 13.37 -14.11 5.50
N GLU A 2 12.69 -14.97 4.76
CA GLU A 2 11.67 -14.54 3.79
C GLU A 2 10.30 -14.56 4.48
N ILE A 3 9.47 -13.53 4.27
CA ILE A 3 8.09 -13.53 4.74
C ILE A 3 7.24 -14.26 3.70
N PRO A 4 6.59 -15.39 4.04
CA PRO A 4 5.69 -16.09 3.14
C PRO A 4 4.60 -15.19 2.53
N ALA A 5 4.37 -15.34 1.23
CA ALA A 5 3.39 -14.55 0.48
C ALA A 5 1.97 -14.58 1.09
N PHE A 6 1.54 -15.72 1.66
CA PHE A 6 0.23 -15.82 2.29
C PHE A 6 0.08 -14.93 3.54
N MET A 7 1.19 -14.60 4.22
CA MET A 7 1.17 -13.67 5.36
C MET A 7 1.12 -12.23 4.87
N LEU A 8 1.86 -11.89 3.81
CA LEU A 8 1.79 -10.56 3.19
C LEU A 8 0.35 -10.25 2.75
N LYS A 9 -0.33 -11.20 2.11
CA LYS A 9 -1.75 -11.02 1.70
C LYS A 9 -2.69 -10.66 2.86
N LYS A 10 -2.39 -11.06 4.09
CA LYS A 10 -3.19 -10.72 5.28
C LYS A 10 -3.01 -9.27 5.74
N LEU A 11 -1.98 -8.58 5.24
CA LEU A 11 -1.80 -7.15 5.48
C LEU A 11 -2.87 -6.34 4.75
N TYR A 12 -3.41 -6.83 3.64
CA TYR A 12 -4.46 -6.12 2.93
C TYR A 12 -5.82 -6.23 3.66
N LYS A 13 -6.50 -5.10 3.83
CA LYS A 13 -7.88 -5.10 4.34
C LYS A 13 -8.84 -5.31 3.17
N LYS A 14 -9.34 -6.55 3.03
CA LYS A 14 -10.33 -6.90 2.00
C LYS A 14 -11.58 -6.00 2.07
N GLY A 15 -12.08 -5.56 0.91
CA GLY A 15 -13.21 -4.64 0.77
C GLY A 15 -12.87 -3.20 1.12
N SER A 16 -11.59 -2.83 1.18
CA SER A 16 -11.18 -1.44 1.42
C SER A 16 -10.96 -0.64 0.14
N LEU A 17 -10.92 -1.30 -1.02
CA LEU A 17 -10.78 -0.64 -2.31
C LEU A 17 -12.01 0.21 -2.60
N THR A 18 -11.82 1.52 -2.72
CA THR A 18 -12.88 2.47 -3.06
C THR A 18 -12.34 3.62 -3.89
N ASN A 19 -13.15 4.13 -4.82
CA ASN A 19 -12.85 5.41 -5.45
C ASN A 19 -13.00 6.54 -4.41
N THR A 20 -12.21 7.59 -4.59
CA THR A 20 -12.31 8.88 -3.90
C THR A 20 -12.78 9.95 -4.90
N ASP A 21 -12.96 11.20 -4.45
CA ASP A 21 -13.41 12.30 -5.32
C ASP A 21 -12.47 12.58 -6.52
N GLY A 22 -11.23 12.12 -6.48
CA GLY A 22 -10.24 12.33 -7.55
C GLY A 22 -9.23 11.21 -7.71
N GLY A 23 -9.54 10.01 -7.22
CA GLY A 23 -8.56 8.95 -7.07
C GLY A 23 -9.15 7.62 -6.64
N VAL A 24 -8.28 6.74 -6.16
CA VAL A 24 -8.66 5.48 -5.52
C VAL A 24 -7.93 5.34 -4.19
N SER A 25 -8.53 4.64 -3.23
CA SER A 25 -7.89 4.34 -1.95
C SER A 25 -8.11 2.90 -1.54
N PHE A 26 -7.16 2.36 -0.76
CA PHE A 26 -7.24 1.05 -0.13
C PHE A 26 -6.41 1.02 1.15
N ILE A 27 -6.61 0.01 1.99
CA ILE A 27 -6.00 -0.06 3.33
C ILE A 27 -5.08 -1.28 3.44
N VAL A 28 -3.85 -1.01 3.87
CA VAL A 28 -2.88 -2.01 4.32
C VAL A 28 -2.71 -1.89 5.83
N LYS A 29 -3.02 -2.95 6.57
CA LYS A 29 -2.88 -3.03 8.02
C LYS A 29 -1.72 -3.95 8.38
N ASN A 30 -0.75 -3.42 9.12
CA ASN A 30 0.34 -4.23 9.63
C ASN A 30 -0.18 -5.21 10.71
N SER A 31 -0.06 -6.51 10.45
CA SER A 31 -0.49 -7.58 11.38
C SER A 31 0.60 -8.59 11.71
N ILE A 32 1.84 -8.35 11.25
CA ILE A 32 2.98 -9.25 11.42
C ILE A 32 3.85 -8.76 12.58
N SER A 33 4.59 -7.68 12.36
CA SER A 33 5.54 -7.12 13.33
C SER A 33 5.79 -5.65 13.00
N PRO A 34 6.23 -4.83 13.96
CA PRO A 34 6.71 -3.48 13.66
C PRO A 34 7.74 -3.51 12.53
N ALA A 35 7.68 -2.52 11.65
CA ALA A 35 8.58 -2.39 10.51
C ALA A 35 8.87 -0.92 10.21
N THR A 36 10.00 -0.66 9.56
CA THR A 36 10.30 0.66 9.00
C THR A 36 10.33 0.59 7.48
N ILE A 37 9.40 1.30 6.85
CA ILE A 37 9.34 1.48 5.40
C ILE A 37 10.31 2.59 5.02
N ILE A 38 11.20 2.30 4.09
CA ILE A 38 12.26 3.20 3.60
C ILE A 38 12.12 3.50 2.10
N GLY A 39 11.06 3.00 1.47
CA GLY A 39 10.74 3.30 0.07
C GLY A 39 9.50 2.57 -0.39
N LEU A 40 8.91 3.08 -1.46
CA LEU A 40 7.86 2.41 -2.22
C LEU A 40 8.35 2.29 -3.66
N ASP A 41 8.67 1.06 -4.06
CA ASP A 41 9.34 0.79 -5.33
C ASP A 41 8.33 0.70 -6.48
N GLN A 42 7.15 0.12 -6.22
CA GLN A 42 6.15 -0.08 -7.26
C GLN A 42 4.74 -0.19 -6.69
N LEU A 43 3.77 0.35 -7.43
CA LEU A 43 2.35 0.05 -7.29
C LEU A 43 1.78 -0.25 -8.67
N LEU A 44 1.22 -1.45 -8.84
CA LEU A 44 0.46 -1.85 -10.02
C LEU A 44 -1.01 -1.99 -9.67
N ILE A 45 -1.89 -1.46 -10.52
CA ILE A 45 -3.33 -1.67 -10.45
C ILE A 45 -3.77 -2.24 -11.80
N ASP A 46 -4.33 -3.45 -11.78
CA ASP A 46 -4.65 -4.26 -12.97
C ASP A 46 -3.48 -4.48 -13.94
N GLY A 47 -2.25 -4.43 -13.40
CA GLY A 47 -1.02 -4.56 -14.17
C GLY A 47 -0.51 -3.26 -14.79
N GLU A 48 -1.24 -2.15 -14.62
CA GLU A 48 -0.79 -0.82 -15.00
C GLU A 48 -0.01 -0.17 -13.87
N GLU A 49 1.15 0.40 -14.19
CA GLU A 49 2.03 1.04 -13.22
C GLU A 49 1.51 2.42 -12.82
N VAL A 50 1.38 2.63 -11.52
CA VAL A 50 1.01 3.90 -10.92
C VAL A 50 2.27 4.69 -10.61
N GLU A 51 2.29 5.96 -11.00
CA GLU A 51 3.36 6.89 -10.65
C GLU A 51 3.42 7.10 -9.13
N ILE A 52 4.55 6.78 -8.51
CA ILE A 52 4.71 6.82 -7.05
C ILE A 52 4.45 8.21 -6.47
N ALA A 53 4.76 9.28 -7.22
CA ALA A 53 4.48 10.65 -6.81
C ALA A 53 2.97 10.96 -6.62
N LYS A 54 2.08 10.14 -7.18
CA LYS A 54 0.62 10.24 -6.99
C LYS A 54 0.10 9.44 -5.81
N VAL A 55 0.97 8.70 -5.12
CA VAL A 55 0.60 7.83 -4.00
C VAL A 55 0.90 8.53 -2.69
N LYS A 56 -0.09 8.59 -1.80
CA LYS A 56 0.06 9.08 -0.43
C LYS A 56 -0.21 7.96 0.56
N LEU A 57 0.60 7.90 1.61
CA LEU A 57 0.42 6.98 2.73
C LEU A 57 -0.09 7.78 3.93
N ILE A 58 -1.32 7.51 4.34
CA ILE A 58 -1.97 8.17 5.47
C ILE A 58 -2.05 7.18 6.64
N THR A 59 -1.52 7.58 7.78
CA THR A 59 -1.59 6.86 9.05
C THR A 59 -2.33 7.72 10.08
N SER A 60 -2.50 7.21 11.31
CA SER A 60 -3.05 8.00 12.42
C SER A 60 -2.13 9.13 12.90
N LYS A 61 -0.84 9.11 12.51
CA LYS A 61 0.19 10.05 13.01
C LYS A 61 0.71 10.99 11.95
N SER A 62 0.66 10.60 10.68
CA SER A 62 1.28 11.32 9.58
C SER A 62 0.59 11.00 8.25
N GLU A 63 0.73 11.95 7.34
CA GLU A 63 0.50 11.78 5.90
C GLU A 63 1.83 12.09 5.21
N VAL A 64 2.25 11.22 4.30
CA VAL A 64 3.50 11.37 3.56
C VAL A 64 3.29 10.93 2.11
N ASN A 65 3.89 11.66 1.17
CA ASN A 65 3.92 11.23 -0.22
C ASN A 65 4.88 10.04 -0.36
N ALA A 66 4.49 9.00 -1.09
CA ALA A 66 5.32 7.81 -1.24
C ALA A 66 6.70 8.11 -1.85
N ALA A 67 6.81 9.11 -2.73
CA ALA A 67 8.09 9.53 -3.33
C ALA A 67 9.03 10.21 -2.34
N GLU A 68 8.53 10.65 -1.18
CA GLU A 68 9.31 11.27 -0.12
C GLU A 68 9.77 10.27 0.94
N ILE A 69 9.37 9.01 0.84
CA ILE A 69 9.80 7.96 1.77
C ILE A 69 11.18 7.46 1.33
N THR A 70 12.19 7.73 2.15
CA THR A 70 13.58 7.29 1.94
C THR A 70 14.16 6.65 3.19
N GLU A 71 15.43 6.28 3.14
CA GLU A 71 16.14 5.74 4.31
C GLU A 71 16.27 6.78 5.44
N GLU A 72 16.45 8.06 5.08
CA GLU A 72 16.52 9.21 5.97
C GLU A 72 15.13 9.70 6.40
N GLN A 73 14.14 9.62 5.50
CA GLN A 73 12.76 10.01 5.77
C GLN A 73 11.84 8.80 5.75
N SER A 74 12.03 7.91 6.73
CA SER A 74 11.34 6.63 6.78
C SER A 74 9.99 6.67 7.49
N LEU A 75 9.07 5.78 7.11
CA LEU A 75 7.77 5.61 7.74
C LEU A 75 7.78 4.42 8.70
N HIS A 76 7.63 4.68 10.00
CA HIS A 76 7.50 3.64 11.01
C HIS A 76 6.07 3.12 11.12
N VAL A 77 5.91 1.80 11.08
CA VAL A 77 4.62 1.12 11.13
C VAL A 77 4.64 0.12 12.28
N ASN A 78 3.83 0.34 13.31
CA ASN A 78 3.73 -0.57 14.44
C ASN A 78 2.79 -1.73 14.10
N TRP A 79 2.81 -2.76 14.95
CA TRP A 79 1.77 -3.78 14.90
C TRP A 79 0.40 -3.14 15.08
N ASN A 80 -0.58 -3.59 14.29
CA ASN A 80 -1.94 -3.06 14.16
C ASN A 80 -2.10 -1.68 13.54
N ASP A 81 -1.03 -0.97 13.16
CA ASP A 81 -1.17 0.28 12.42
C ASP A 81 -1.82 0.01 11.05
N ALA A 82 -2.77 0.88 10.69
CA ALA A 82 -3.42 0.89 9.39
C ALA A 82 -2.87 2.06 8.57
N ILE A 83 -2.48 1.75 7.33
CA ILE A 83 -2.03 2.70 6.33
C ILE A 83 -3.10 2.73 5.24
N THR A 84 -3.72 3.89 5.06
CA THR A 84 -4.56 4.15 3.90
C THR A 84 -3.66 4.65 2.78
N LEU A 85 -3.60 3.91 1.68
CA LEU A 85 -2.97 4.38 0.46
C LEU A 85 -4.03 5.13 -0.34
N VAL A 86 -3.70 6.34 -0.79
CA VAL A 86 -4.53 7.15 -1.69
C VAL A 86 -3.72 7.40 -2.96
N VAL A 87 -4.32 7.10 -4.11
CA VAL A 87 -3.75 7.29 -5.43
C VAL A 87 -4.55 8.36 -6.15
N ASP A 88 -3.91 9.50 -6.42
CA ASP A 88 -4.54 10.61 -7.13
C ASP A 88 -4.59 10.36 -8.65
N GLY A 89 -5.65 10.82 -9.31
CA GLY A 89 -5.79 10.82 -10.77
C GLY A 89 -6.13 9.47 -11.41
N LEU A 90 -6.65 8.51 -10.63
CA LEU A 90 -7.09 7.20 -11.11
C LEU A 90 -8.53 6.94 -10.66
N THR A 91 -9.37 6.42 -11.56
CA THR A 91 -10.73 6.00 -11.22
C THR A 91 -10.97 4.61 -11.76
N LEU A 92 -11.39 3.69 -10.90
CA LEU A 92 -11.64 2.30 -11.26
C LEU A 92 -13.13 2.09 -11.56
N ALA A 93 -13.42 1.24 -12.55
CA ALA A 93 -14.77 0.76 -12.77
C ALA A 93 -15.21 -0.16 -11.62
N SER A 94 -16.51 -0.39 -11.45
CA SER A 94 -16.99 -1.40 -10.52
C SER A 94 -16.56 -2.79 -10.99
N GLY A 95 -16.05 -3.62 -10.08
CA GLY A 95 -15.55 -4.95 -10.44
C GLY A 95 -14.35 -5.41 -9.64
N SER A 96 -13.75 -6.52 -10.08
CA SER A 96 -12.55 -7.06 -9.44
C SER A 96 -11.30 -6.42 -10.01
N HIS A 97 -10.42 -5.97 -9.12
CA HIS A 97 -9.12 -5.39 -9.46
C HIS A 97 -7.99 -6.14 -8.79
N LYS A 98 -6.84 -6.21 -9.46
CA LYS A 98 -5.59 -6.74 -8.93
C LYS A 98 -4.70 -5.60 -8.47
N LEU A 99 -4.15 -5.71 -7.27
CA LEU A 99 -3.21 -4.75 -6.71
C LEU A 99 -1.88 -5.48 -6.45
N ALA A 100 -0.78 -4.91 -6.91
CA ALA A 100 0.56 -5.35 -6.54
C ALA A 100 1.33 -4.15 -5.98
N LEU A 101 1.70 -4.21 -4.70
CA LEU A 101 2.44 -3.17 -4.01
C LEU A 101 3.79 -3.71 -3.56
N THR A 102 4.88 -3.11 -4.02
CA THR A 102 6.24 -3.41 -3.57
C THR A 102 6.76 -2.26 -2.71
N ILE A 103 7.03 -2.56 -1.44
CA ILE A 103 7.64 -1.62 -0.49
C ILE A 103 9.02 -2.11 -0.09
N ASN A 104 9.91 -1.18 0.23
CA ASN A 104 11.22 -1.49 0.75
C ASN A 104 11.24 -1.24 2.27
N THR A 105 11.70 -2.22 3.03
CA THR A 105 11.77 -2.14 4.50
C THR A 105 13.20 -2.29 4.97
N ARG A 106 13.59 -1.55 6.01
CA ARG A 106 14.96 -1.57 6.52
C ARG A 106 15.35 -2.95 7.07
N ASP A 107 14.43 -3.62 7.76
CA ASP A 107 14.73 -4.82 8.54
C ASP A 107 14.67 -6.11 7.71
N VAL A 108 13.80 -6.15 6.69
CA VAL A 108 13.50 -7.37 5.91
C VAL A 108 13.88 -7.23 4.44
N GLY A 109 14.05 -6.01 3.95
CA GLY A 109 14.24 -5.71 2.52
C GLY A 109 12.91 -5.53 1.78
N PRO A 110 12.89 -5.79 0.46
CA PRO A 110 11.69 -5.58 -0.36
C PRO A 110 10.60 -6.60 -0.04
N LEU A 111 9.36 -6.12 0.05
CA LEU A 111 8.16 -6.93 0.28
C LEU A 111 7.13 -6.60 -0.79
N THR A 112 6.66 -7.63 -1.49
CA THR A 112 5.62 -7.50 -2.52
C THR A 112 4.29 -8.10 -2.03
N LEU A 113 3.28 -7.24 -1.93
CA LEU A 113 1.91 -7.58 -1.62
C LEU A 113 1.10 -7.70 -2.91
N GLU A 114 0.65 -8.91 -3.25
CA GLU A 114 -0.24 -9.16 -4.39
C GLU A 114 -1.62 -9.62 -3.92
N VAL A 115 -2.65 -8.85 -4.22
CA VAL A 115 -4.03 -9.13 -3.80
C VAL A 115 -5.04 -8.82 -4.89
N SER A 116 -6.26 -9.31 -4.71
CA SER A 116 -7.41 -8.90 -5.51
C SER A 116 -8.52 -8.45 -4.59
N ASP A 117 -9.17 -7.35 -4.95
CA ASP A 117 -10.33 -6.84 -4.24
C ASP A 117 -11.44 -6.49 -5.23
N THR A 118 -12.65 -6.28 -4.71
CA THR A 118 -13.80 -5.89 -5.52
C THR A 118 -14.28 -4.52 -5.10
N LEU A 119 -14.24 -3.58 -6.04
CA LEU A 119 -14.86 -2.27 -5.87
C LEU A 119 -16.36 -2.42 -6.10
N ALA A 120 -17.15 -2.15 -5.06
CA ALA A 120 -18.60 -2.08 -5.16
C ALA A 120 -19.00 -0.87 -6.01
N GLY A 121 -19.94 -1.06 -6.92
CA GLY A 121 -20.53 0.02 -7.73
C GLY A 121 -21.65 0.76 -7.03
#